data_AF-A0A3S4VVI8-F1
#
_entry.id   AF-A0A3S4VVI8-F1
#
_cell.length_a   1.000
_cell.length_b   1.000
_cell.length_c   1.000
_cell.angle_alpha   90.00
_cell.angle_beta   90.00
_cell.angle_gamma   90.00
#
_symmetry.space_group_name_H-M   'P 1'
#
loop_
_entity.id
_entity.type
_entity.pdbx_description
1 polymer ?
#
loop_
_entity_poly.entity_id
_entity_poly.type
_entity_poly.pdbx_seq_one_letter_code
_entity_poly.pdbx_strand_id
1 'polypeptide(L)'
;MAQHHPPRSHAIHSRVRSFSRAGGRLRPVQAEALAELGPRYVVNVPRADAVRTVSPSFRLEPDRLFGHVGQVRPLIVEVGSGSGEALLAHAAAHPGADYLAVEVWETAIARLVASIHRQGLHNVRVVPADASQLLATALPVACASEVWVFFPDPWRKPRHRKRRLVTAAFADSVARVLRPSGVWRLATDWADYAWQMRDVVEEVAALPTGLRPDATLPYFRHDDAAARPDLGAETAEEGSLGNGLDPGSPAGVRGGWSSRYEGRVMTRFEQRGLDAGRTIRDLTAVRTEVAWIPERGASMLERLEAEGQAWDRLETRPWRLREGRGDGLLRPADRP
;
A
#
# COMPACT_ATOMS: atom_id res chain seq x y z
N MET A 1 -4.38 11.75 24.62
CA MET A 1 -3.56 12.94 24.25
C MET A 1 -3.98 13.40 22.86
N ALA A 2 -4.31 14.68 22.69
CA ALA A 2 -4.63 15.22 21.37
C ALA A 2 -3.38 15.18 20.47
N GLN A 3 -3.50 14.60 19.27
CA GLN A 3 -2.39 14.56 18.31
C GLN A 3 -2.14 15.99 17.80
N HIS A 4 -0.93 16.52 18.01
CA HIS A 4 -0.56 17.83 17.48
C HIS A 4 -0.35 17.72 15.97
N HIS A 5 -1.18 18.43 15.20
CA HIS A 5 -1.06 18.48 13.75
C HIS A 5 -0.28 19.74 13.34
N PRO A 6 0.73 19.62 12.46
CA PRO A 6 1.42 20.79 11.93
C PRO A 6 0.46 21.70 11.15
N PRO A 7 0.69 23.02 11.12
CA PRO A 7 -0.06 23.95 10.29
C PRO A 7 0.08 23.58 8.80
N ARG A 8 -0.96 23.86 8.01
CA ARG A 8 -1.00 23.51 6.58
C ARG A 8 0.15 24.20 5.82
N SER A 9 1.11 23.45 5.28
CA SER A 9 2.10 23.96 4.33
C SER A 9 1.51 24.02 2.90
N HIS A 10 1.94 25.00 2.09
CA HIS A 10 1.50 25.12 0.70
C HIS A 10 1.98 23.97 -0.20
N ALA A 11 3.04 23.24 0.18
CA ALA A 11 3.52 22.05 -0.51
C ALA A 11 2.53 20.86 -0.47
N ILE A 12 1.51 20.93 0.40
CA ILE A 12 0.49 19.88 0.60
C ILE A 12 -0.44 19.71 -0.61
N HIS A 13 -0.59 20.73 -1.46
CA HIS A 13 -1.54 20.72 -2.57
C HIS A 13 -1.11 19.87 -3.78
N SER A 14 0.16 19.49 -3.90
CA SER A 14 0.69 18.76 -5.06
C SER A 14 0.75 17.24 -4.89
N ARG A 15 0.64 16.70 -3.67
CA ARG A 15 0.77 15.26 -3.43
C ARG A 15 -0.52 14.50 -3.78
N VAL A 16 -0.38 13.50 -4.66
CA VAL A 16 -1.46 12.54 -4.95
C VAL A 16 -1.62 11.63 -3.72
N ARG A 17 -2.84 11.60 -3.17
CA ARG A 17 -3.21 10.75 -2.03
C ARG A 17 -4.12 9.64 -2.50
N SER A 18 -4.00 8.48 -1.87
CA SER A 18 -4.84 7.33 -2.17
C SER A 18 -6.24 7.41 -1.55
N PHE A 19 -6.42 8.30 -0.58
CA PHE A 19 -7.66 8.55 0.13
C PHE A 19 -8.20 9.96 -0.16
N SER A 20 -9.53 10.12 -0.10
CA SER A 20 -10.16 11.46 -0.12
C SER A 20 -9.80 12.26 1.13
N ARG A 21 -10.30 13.50 1.28
CA ARG A 21 -9.99 14.31 2.49
C ARG A 21 -10.34 13.51 3.76
N ALA A 22 -9.30 13.07 4.48
CA ALA A 22 -9.39 12.45 5.80
C ALA A 22 -10.00 13.45 6.78
N GLY A 23 -11.32 13.43 6.88
CA GLY A 23 -12.09 14.39 7.64
C GLY A 23 -13.49 13.87 7.89
N GLY A 24 -14.12 14.43 8.92
CA GLY A 24 -15.48 14.11 9.32
C GLY A 24 -15.72 14.73 10.67
N ARG A 25 -16.82 15.48 10.83
CA ARG A 25 -17.18 16.05 12.12
C ARG A 25 -17.65 14.90 13.01
N LEU A 26 -16.90 14.62 14.07
CA LEU A 26 -17.31 13.65 15.08
C LEU A 26 -18.60 14.17 15.75
N ARG A 27 -19.54 13.27 15.99
CA ARG A 27 -20.62 13.55 16.95
C ARG A 27 -20.02 13.65 18.35
N PRO A 28 -20.63 14.42 19.28
CA PRO A 28 -20.12 14.56 20.65
C PRO A 28 -19.76 13.23 21.31
N VAL A 29 -20.68 12.26 21.28
CA VAL A 29 -20.47 10.90 21.81
C VAL A 29 -19.26 10.18 21.19
N GLN A 30 -18.98 10.41 19.90
CA GLN A 30 -17.82 9.81 19.24
C GLN A 30 -16.51 10.49 19.64
N ALA A 31 -16.55 11.81 19.85
CA ALA A 31 -15.39 12.58 20.31
C ALA A 31 -15.04 12.23 21.76
N GLU A 32 -16.03 12.13 22.63
CA GLU A 32 -15.88 11.71 24.03
C GLU A 32 -15.30 10.30 24.12
N ALA A 33 -15.91 9.32 23.43
CA ALA A 33 -15.40 7.95 23.41
C ALA A 33 -13.96 7.86 22.87
N LEU A 34 -13.62 8.64 21.83
CA LEU A 34 -12.27 8.67 21.30
C LEU A 34 -11.27 9.36 22.26
N ALA A 35 -11.70 10.38 23.00
CA ALA A 35 -10.85 11.04 24.00
C ALA A 35 -10.56 10.10 25.19
N GLU A 36 -11.57 9.36 25.64
CA GLU A 36 -11.47 8.42 26.76
C GLU A 36 -10.69 7.15 26.39
N LEU A 37 -11.08 6.49 25.31
CA LEU A 37 -10.55 5.17 24.92
C LEU A 37 -9.33 5.25 24.00
N GLY A 38 -9.14 6.38 23.31
CA GLY A 38 -8.05 6.60 22.36
C GLY A 38 -6.66 6.29 22.93
N PRO A 39 -6.29 6.75 24.14
CA PRO A 39 -4.98 6.44 24.74
C PRO A 39 -4.64 4.95 24.82
N ARG A 40 -5.65 4.08 24.89
CA ARG A 40 -5.47 2.62 24.99
C ARG A 40 -5.29 1.97 23.62
N TYR A 41 -6.02 2.43 22.61
CA TYR A 41 -6.15 1.71 21.33
C TYR A 41 -5.49 2.40 20.15
N VAL A 42 -5.29 3.73 20.21
CA VAL A 42 -4.80 4.54 19.10
C VAL A 42 -3.31 4.77 19.24
N VAL A 43 -2.55 4.34 18.23
CA VAL A 43 -1.12 4.61 18.15
C VAL A 43 -0.89 6.11 17.92
N ASN A 44 -0.03 6.70 18.74
CA ASN A 44 0.44 8.07 18.52
C ASN A 44 1.47 8.08 17.40
N VAL A 45 1.07 8.53 16.21
CA VAL A 45 1.93 8.62 15.03
C VAL A 45 2.38 10.07 14.84
N PRO A 46 3.67 10.41 15.05
CA PRO A 46 4.21 11.72 14.75
C PRO A 46 4.02 12.07 13.28
N ARG A 47 3.61 13.31 13.01
CA ARG A 47 3.31 13.79 11.65
C ARG A 47 4.52 14.47 11.04
N ALA A 48 4.71 14.34 9.73
CA ALA A 48 5.74 15.08 9.04
C ALA A 48 5.30 16.54 8.84
N ASP A 49 4.20 16.72 8.11
CA ASP A 49 3.79 17.99 7.53
C ASP A 49 2.26 18.15 7.41
N ALA A 50 1.48 17.09 7.64
CA ALA A 50 0.03 17.14 7.50
C ALA A 50 -0.71 16.05 8.31
N VAL A 51 -2.03 16.20 8.38
CA VAL A 51 -2.93 15.20 8.97
C VAL A 51 -2.74 13.85 8.26
N ARG A 52 -2.58 12.78 9.05
CA ARG A 52 -2.28 11.40 8.63
C ARG A 52 -0.92 11.15 8.00
N THR A 53 -0.07 12.16 7.75
CA THR A 53 1.30 11.87 7.31
C THR A 53 2.11 11.25 8.45
N VAL A 54 3.19 10.58 8.09
CA VAL A 54 4.06 9.86 9.03
C VAL A 54 5.42 10.54 9.00
N SER A 55 5.93 10.91 10.18
CA SER A 55 7.29 11.45 10.29
C SER A 55 8.30 10.44 9.73
N PRO A 56 9.28 10.86 8.89
CA PRO A 56 10.32 9.96 8.37
C PRO A 56 11.18 9.31 9.46
N SER A 57 11.26 9.91 10.65
CA SER A 57 12.00 9.37 11.80
C SER A 57 11.17 8.40 12.66
N PHE A 58 9.86 8.32 12.44
CA PHE A 58 9.00 7.45 13.24
C PHE A 58 9.25 5.98 12.90
N ARG A 59 9.43 5.14 13.92
CA ARG A 59 9.50 3.68 13.82
C ARG A 59 8.48 3.10 14.78
N LEU A 60 7.72 2.12 14.32
CA LEU A 60 6.78 1.37 15.14
C LEU A 60 7.42 0.05 15.54
N GLU A 61 7.30 -0.32 16.80
CA GLU A 61 7.76 -1.60 17.35
C GLU A 61 6.53 -2.40 17.81
N PRO A 62 6.01 -3.33 16.98
CA PRO A 62 4.75 -4.02 17.27
C PRO A 62 4.76 -4.80 18.59
N ASP A 63 5.85 -5.50 18.89
CA ASP A 63 6.02 -6.27 20.12
C ASP A 63 5.95 -5.39 21.39
N ARG A 64 6.57 -4.20 21.35
CA ARG A 64 6.44 -3.19 22.41
C ARG A 64 5.01 -2.63 22.48
N LEU A 65 4.41 -2.33 21.33
CA LEU A 65 3.05 -1.78 21.24
C LEU A 65 2.00 -2.71 21.88
N PHE A 66 2.16 -4.02 21.70
CA PHE A 66 1.27 -5.05 22.23
C PHE A 66 1.76 -5.66 23.55
N GLY A 67 2.90 -5.21 24.09
CA GLY A 67 3.38 -5.56 25.43
C GLY A 67 3.97 -6.96 25.57
N HIS A 68 4.53 -7.53 24.50
CA HIS A 68 5.09 -8.89 24.49
C HIS A 68 6.50 -8.95 23.88
N VAL A 69 7.35 -7.97 24.19
CA VAL A 69 8.74 -7.89 23.69
C VAL A 69 9.45 -9.24 23.78
N GLY A 70 10.02 -9.69 22.65
CA GLY A 70 10.71 -10.98 22.55
C GLY A 70 9.81 -12.18 22.23
N GLN A 71 8.48 -12.02 22.15
CA GLN A 71 7.58 -13.07 21.68
C GLN A 71 7.25 -12.88 20.20
N VAL A 72 7.23 -13.99 19.45
CA VAL A 72 6.83 -13.99 18.04
C VAL A 72 5.33 -14.26 17.95
N ARG A 73 4.57 -13.25 17.55
CA ARG A 73 3.13 -13.36 17.28
C ARG A 73 2.83 -12.93 15.85
N PRO A 74 1.92 -13.62 15.13
CA PRO A 74 1.52 -13.18 13.80
C PRO A 74 0.94 -11.77 13.83
N LEU A 75 1.45 -10.89 13.00
CA LEU A 75 0.95 -9.53 12.85
C LEU A 75 0.15 -9.40 11.55
N ILE A 76 -1.10 -9.01 11.66
CA ILE A 76 -1.99 -8.73 10.53
C ILE A 76 -2.18 -7.22 10.42
N VAL A 77 -1.98 -6.67 9.22
CA VAL A 77 -2.17 -5.24 8.95
C VAL A 77 -3.32 -5.05 7.97
N GLU A 78 -4.43 -4.45 8.40
CA GLU A 78 -5.52 -4.08 7.50
C GLU A 78 -5.42 -2.60 7.11
N VAL A 79 -5.23 -2.34 5.81
CA VAL A 79 -5.14 -1.01 5.24
C VAL A 79 -6.52 -0.53 4.81
N GLY A 80 -6.93 0.62 5.34
CA GLY A 80 -8.26 1.17 5.07
C GLY A 80 -9.36 0.37 5.77
N SER A 81 -9.10 -0.05 7.02
CA SER A 81 -9.98 -0.93 7.81
C SER A 81 -11.44 -0.46 7.97
N GLY A 82 -11.73 0.83 7.73
CA GLY A 82 -13.06 1.38 7.88
C GLY A 82 -13.56 1.24 9.32
N SER A 83 -14.67 0.53 9.52
CA SER A 83 -15.17 0.19 10.87
C SER A 83 -14.58 -1.10 11.45
N GLY A 84 -13.69 -1.79 10.73
CA GLY A 84 -12.96 -2.99 11.15
C GLY A 84 -13.77 -4.27 11.17
N GLU A 85 -14.78 -4.42 10.32
CA GLU A 85 -15.67 -5.60 10.37
C GLU A 85 -14.89 -6.90 10.17
N ALA A 86 -14.00 -6.96 9.17
CA ALA A 86 -13.15 -8.12 8.92
C ALA A 86 -12.10 -8.33 10.02
N LEU A 87 -11.32 -7.29 10.32
CA LEU A 87 -10.23 -7.36 11.30
C LEU A 87 -10.70 -7.68 12.71
N LEU A 88 -11.79 -7.06 13.20
CA LEU A 88 -12.26 -7.32 14.56
C LEU A 88 -12.84 -8.73 14.72
N ALA A 89 -13.57 -9.22 13.71
CA ALA A 89 -14.08 -10.59 13.73
C ALA A 89 -12.92 -11.60 13.75
N HIS A 90 -11.90 -11.38 12.92
CA HIS A 90 -10.73 -12.25 12.89
C HIS A 90 -9.89 -12.14 14.17
N ALA A 91 -9.75 -10.95 14.74
CA ALA A 91 -9.03 -10.73 15.99
C ALA A 91 -9.69 -11.41 17.19
N ALA A 92 -11.03 -11.42 17.24
CA ALA A 92 -11.79 -12.13 18.25
C ALA A 92 -11.60 -13.66 18.16
N ALA A 93 -11.53 -14.20 16.94
CA ALA A 93 -11.32 -15.62 16.71
C ALA A 93 -9.87 -16.08 16.94
N HIS A 94 -8.89 -15.16 16.87
CA HIS A 94 -7.46 -15.49 16.95
C HIS A 94 -6.72 -14.60 17.97
N PRO A 95 -6.92 -14.82 19.29
CA PRO A 95 -6.29 -14.01 20.34
C PRO A 95 -4.76 -14.13 20.39
N GLY A 96 -4.19 -15.14 19.74
CA GLY A 96 -2.73 -15.34 19.61
C GLY A 96 -2.06 -14.50 18.51
N ALA A 97 -2.83 -13.78 17.70
CA ALA A 97 -2.32 -12.88 16.67
C ALA A 97 -2.63 -11.42 17.03
N ASP A 98 -1.85 -10.49 16.48
CA ASP A 98 -1.98 -9.06 16.69
C ASP A 98 -2.39 -8.34 15.41
N TYR A 99 -3.11 -7.23 15.57
CA TYR A 99 -3.78 -6.56 14.46
C TYR A 99 -3.55 -5.05 14.47
N LEU A 100 -3.07 -4.52 13.34
CA LEU A 100 -3.00 -3.10 13.07
C LEU A 100 -4.08 -2.69 12.09
N ALA A 101 -5.08 -1.96 12.59
CA ALA A 101 -6.09 -1.31 11.77
C ALA A 101 -5.56 0.06 11.32
N VAL A 102 -5.11 0.16 10.06
CA VAL A 102 -4.59 1.42 9.49
C VAL A 102 -5.73 2.17 8.84
N GLU A 103 -6.04 3.35 9.35
CA GLU A 103 -7.21 4.12 8.92
C GLU A 103 -6.92 5.63 8.89
N VAL A 104 -7.53 6.34 7.95
CA VAL A 104 -7.38 7.79 7.77
C VAL A 104 -8.63 8.56 8.20
N TRP A 105 -9.82 7.97 8.19
CA TRP A 105 -11.08 8.63 8.51
C TRP A 105 -11.34 8.66 10.02
N GLU A 106 -11.38 9.87 10.60
CA GLU A 106 -11.55 10.08 12.05
C GLU A 106 -12.84 9.44 12.59
N THR A 107 -13.94 9.53 11.84
CA THR A 107 -15.23 8.93 12.21
C THR A 107 -15.19 7.40 12.22
N ALA A 108 -14.35 6.80 11.36
CA ALA A 108 -14.15 5.36 11.30
C ALA A 108 -13.26 4.89 12.45
N ILE A 109 -12.18 5.63 12.75
CA ILE A 109 -11.32 5.42 13.93
C ILE A 109 -12.13 5.45 15.23
N ALA A 110 -12.99 6.46 15.43
CA ALA A 110 -13.82 6.54 16.63
C ALA A 110 -14.76 5.32 16.78
N ARG A 111 -15.31 4.81 15.67
CA ARG A 111 -16.14 3.59 15.67
C ARG A 111 -15.32 2.34 15.96
N LEU A 112 -14.15 2.21 15.35
CA LEU A 112 -13.20 1.12 15.59
C LEU A 112 -12.84 1.04 17.07
N VAL A 113 -12.36 2.15 17.65
CA VAL A 113 -11.97 2.23 19.06
C VAL A 113 -13.10 1.80 19.99
N ALA A 114 -14.31 2.31 19.76
CA ALA A 114 -15.48 1.90 20.54
C ALA A 114 -15.81 0.41 20.36
N SER A 115 -15.69 -0.14 19.16
CA SER A 115 -15.96 -1.56 18.89
C SER A 115 -14.92 -2.48 19.51
N ILE A 116 -13.63 -2.14 19.44
CA ILE A 116 -12.54 -2.86 20.10
C ILE A 116 -12.82 -2.95 21.61
N HIS A 117 -13.18 -1.81 22.22
CA HIS A 117 -13.50 -1.76 23.64
C HIS A 117 -14.73 -2.60 24.00
N ARG A 118 -15.84 -2.47 23.26
CA ARG A 118 -17.06 -3.26 23.51
C ARG A 118 -16.83 -4.77 23.38
N GLN A 119 -15.94 -5.21 22.50
CA GLN A 119 -15.60 -6.62 22.32
C GLN A 119 -14.49 -7.10 23.27
N GLY A 120 -13.91 -6.22 24.10
CA GLY A 120 -12.84 -6.59 25.03
C GLY A 120 -11.53 -7.00 24.36
N LEU A 121 -11.30 -6.60 23.10
CA LEU A 121 -10.13 -7.01 22.34
C LEU A 121 -8.87 -6.26 22.80
N HIS A 122 -7.82 -7.01 23.10
CA HIS A 122 -6.53 -6.49 23.56
C HIS A 122 -5.43 -6.59 22.50
N ASN A 123 -5.64 -7.43 21.49
CA ASN A 123 -4.74 -7.71 20.38
C ASN A 123 -4.98 -6.82 19.14
N VAL A 124 -5.72 -5.72 19.28
CA VAL A 124 -5.97 -4.76 18.19
C VAL A 124 -5.44 -3.37 18.57
N ARG A 125 -4.77 -2.70 17.62
CA ARG A 125 -4.41 -1.28 17.70
C ARG A 125 -4.78 -0.56 16.41
N VAL A 126 -5.18 0.71 16.56
CA VAL A 126 -5.58 1.57 15.44
C VAL A 126 -4.44 2.52 15.13
N VAL A 127 -4.01 2.55 13.88
CA VAL A 127 -2.92 3.42 13.40
C VAL A 127 -3.52 4.48 12.49
N PRO A 128 -3.75 5.71 13.00
CA PRO A 128 -4.31 6.78 12.19
C PRO A 128 -3.26 7.33 11.21
N ALA A 129 -3.09 6.75 10.03
CA ALA A 129 -2.00 7.12 9.12
C ALA A 129 -2.30 6.84 7.64
N ASP A 130 -1.59 7.56 6.76
CA ASP A 130 -1.41 7.20 5.36
C ASP A 130 -0.64 5.87 5.31
N ALA A 131 -1.33 4.81 4.90
CA ALA A 131 -0.78 3.47 4.87
C ALA A 131 0.45 3.35 3.97
N SER A 132 0.48 4.05 2.83
CA SER A 132 1.64 4.01 1.94
C SER A 132 2.89 4.54 2.62
N GLN A 133 2.77 5.58 3.46
CA GLN A 133 3.90 6.08 4.25
C GLN A 133 4.25 5.15 5.40
N LEU A 134 3.24 4.67 6.15
CA LEU A 134 3.45 3.80 7.30
C LEU A 134 4.20 2.51 6.93
N LEU A 135 3.79 1.85 5.84
CA LEU A 135 4.40 0.62 5.36
C LEU A 135 5.79 0.87 4.76
N ALA A 136 6.00 2.01 4.09
CA ALA A 136 7.29 2.35 3.49
C ALA A 136 8.36 2.69 4.54
N THR A 137 8.01 3.38 5.63
CA THR A 137 9.01 4.01 6.51
C THR A 137 8.95 3.62 7.98
N ALA A 138 7.77 3.28 8.51
CA ALA A 138 7.58 3.18 9.96
C ALA A 138 7.51 1.74 10.48
N LEU A 139 6.86 0.82 9.75
CA LEU A 139 6.83 -0.58 10.14
C LEU A 139 8.21 -1.23 9.96
N PRO A 140 8.62 -2.20 10.79
CA PRO A 140 9.86 -2.95 10.57
C PRO A 140 9.79 -3.78 9.28
N VAL A 141 10.96 -4.11 8.74
CA VAL A 141 11.05 -5.07 7.63
C VAL A 141 10.62 -6.43 8.16
N ALA A 142 9.87 -7.17 7.35
CA ALA A 142 9.46 -8.54 7.63
C ALA A 142 8.68 -8.75 8.95
N CYS A 143 7.95 -7.75 9.44
CA CYS A 143 7.17 -7.86 10.68
C CYS A 143 5.76 -8.45 10.51
N ALA A 144 5.12 -8.25 9.36
CA ALA A 144 3.74 -8.64 9.12
C ALA A 144 3.67 -10.06 8.57
N SER A 145 2.75 -10.87 9.09
CA SER A 145 2.37 -12.16 8.51
C SER A 145 1.38 -12.00 7.36
N GLU A 146 0.45 -11.03 7.50
CA GLU A 146 -0.49 -10.70 6.44
C GLU A 146 -0.72 -9.20 6.32
N VAL A 147 -0.99 -8.74 5.09
CA VAL A 147 -1.48 -7.40 4.79
C VAL A 147 -2.80 -7.53 4.04
N TRP A 148 -3.85 -6.88 4.53
CA TRP A 148 -5.18 -6.89 3.93
C TRP A 148 -5.52 -5.53 3.35
N VAL A 149 -6.06 -5.55 2.13
CA VAL A 149 -6.53 -4.36 1.42
C VAL A 149 -7.89 -4.71 0.80
N PHE A 150 -8.95 -4.54 1.59
CA PHE A 150 -10.31 -4.86 1.16
C PHE A 150 -11.07 -3.58 0.80
N PHE A 151 -11.68 -3.59 -0.38
CA PHE A 151 -12.52 -2.51 -0.91
C PHE A 151 -11.88 -1.10 -0.84
N PRO A 152 -10.61 -0.91 -1.25
CA PRO A 152 -10.01 0.42 -1.29
C PRO A 152 -10.77 1.33 -2.27
N ASP A 153 -10.70 2.65 -2.06
CA ASP A 153 -11.39 3.63 -2.91
C ASP A 153 -11.07 3.39 -4.40
N PRO A 154 -12.07 3.08 -5.24
CA PRO A 154 -11.83 2.66 -6.62
C PRO A 154 -11.46 3.80 -7.56
N TRP A 155 -11.69 5.06 -7.16
CA TRP A 155 -11.43 6.24 -7.98
C TRP A 155 -11.91 6.07 -9.43
N ARG A 156 -13.22 5.80 -9.59
CA ARG A 156 -13.85 5.34 -10.84
C ARG A 156 -13.61 6.23 -12.06
N LYS A 157 -13.35 7.54 -11.86
CA LYS A 157 -13.14 8.48 -12.97
C LYS A 157 -11.70 8.33 -13.50
N PRO A 158 -11.47 8.23 -14.83
CA PRO A 158 -10.13 8.03 -15.40
C PRO A 158 -9.07 9.01 -14.86
N ARG A 159 -9.41 10.30 -14.78
CA ARG A 159 -8.52 11.36 -14.24
C ARG A 159 -8.07 11.15 -12.78
N HIS A 160 -8.73 10.26 -12.04
CA HIS A 160 -8.45 9.96 -10.64
C HIS A 160 -7.72 8.63 -10.45
N ARG A 161 -7.49 7.84 -11.50
CA ARG A 161 -6.81 6.53 -11.40
C ARG A 161 -5.46 6.59 -10.70
N LYS A 162 -4.69 7.68 -10.88
CA LYS A 162 -3.42 7.93 -10.17
C LYS A 162 -3.54 7.95 -8.64
N ARG A 163 -4.75 8.07 -8.09
CA ARG A 163 -5.07 8.02 -6.66
C ARG A 163 -5.41 6.61 -6.18
N ARG A 164 -5.40 5.59 -7.03
CA ARG A 164 -5.57 4.22 -6.55
C ARG A 164 -4.39 3.85 -5.67
N LEU A 165 -4.69 3.17 -4.57
CA LEU A 165 -3.71 2.74 -3.58
C LEU A 165 -2.78 1.68 -4.16
N VAL A 166 -3.34 0.70 -4.89
CA VAL A 166 -2.59 -0.45 -5.40
C VAL A 166 -1.83 -0.04 -6.66
N THR A 167 -0.51 0.07 -6.48
CA THR A 167 0.52 0.41 -7.47
C THR A 167 1.76 -0.43 -7.18
N ALA A 168 2.71 -0.51 -8.12
CA ALA A 168 3.99 -1.19 -7.89
C ALA A 168 4.73 -0.64 -6.65
N ALA A 169 4.79 0.68 -6.47
CA ALA A 169 5.42 1.30 -5.31
C ALA A 169 4.73 0.94 -3.98
N PHE A 170 3.40 0.75 -3.99
CA PHE A 170 2.70 0.24 -2.82
C PHE A 170 2.99 -1.25 -2.60
N ALA A 171 3.07 -2.05 -3.66
CA ALA A 171 3.47 -3.45 -3.59
C ALA A 171 4.90 -3.61 -3.02
N ASP A 172 5.86 -2.75 -3.38
CA ASP A 172 7.20 -2.70 -2.77
C ASP A 172 7.11 -2.50 -1.25
N SER A 173 6.24 -1.58 -0.82
CA SER A 173 6.04 -1.26 0.60
C SER A 173 5.38 -2.41 1.36
N VAL A 174 4.44 -3.12 0.71
CA VAL A 174 3.83 -4.34 1.25
C VAL A 174 4.87 -5.44 1.36
N ALA A 175 5.63 -5.72 0.30
CA ALA A 175 6.69 -6.72 0.27
C ALA A 175 7.72 -6.50 1.38
N ARG A 176 8.19 -5.26 1.54
CA ARG A 176 9.10 -4.86 2.62
C ARG A 176 8.63 -5.35 4.00
N VAL A 177 7.37 -5.08 4.36
CA VAL A 177 6.85 -5.41 5.69
C VAL A 177 6.51 -6.90 5.86
N LEU A 178 6.38 -7.67 4.78
CA LEU A 178 5.54 -8.88 4.80
C LEU A 178 6.10 -10.23 5.28
N ARG A 179 7.24 -10.41 5.92
CA ARG A 179 7.94 -11.71 6.14
C ARG A 179 8.02 -12.69 4.92
N PRO A 180 9.07 -13.52 4.83
CA PRO A 180 9.05 -14.65 3.88
C PRO A 180 7.76 -15.48 4.04
N SER A 181 7.10 -15.80 2.93
CA SER A 181 5.85 -16.55 2.90
C SER A 181 4.63 -15.85 3.54
N GLY A 182 4.72 -14.56 3.88
CA GLY A 182 3.56 -13.77 4.30
C GLY A 182 2.63 -13.41 3.13
N VAL A 183 1.39 -13.06 3.45
CA VAL A 183 0.30 -12.99 2.46
C VAL A 183 -0.24 -11.58 2.32
N TRP A 184 -0.31 -11.09 1.08
CA TRP A 184 -1.07 -9.91 0.71
C TRP A 184 -2.44 -10.32 0.17
N ARG A 185 -3.51 -9.90 0.84
CA ARG A 185 -4.89 -10.17 0.45
C ARG A 185 -5.55 -8.90 -0.06
N LEU A 186 -6.16 -8.99 -1.23
CA LEU A 186 -6.79 -7.89 -1.94
C LEU A 186 -8.23 -8.27 -2.27
N ALA A 187 -9.15 -7.31 -2.17
CA ALA A 187 -10.46 -7.45 -2.78
C ALA A 187 -11.09 -6.14 -3.19
N THR A 188 -11.92 -6.18 -4.23
CA THR A 188 -12.69 -5.02 -4.69
C THR A 188 -13.97 -5.46 -5.41
N ASP A 189 -14.97 -4.59 -5.39
CA ASP A 189 -16.25 -4.75 -6.09
C ASP A 189 -16.30 -3.89 -7.37
N TRP A 190 -15.14 -3.44 -7.87
CA TRP A 190 -15.00 -2.62 -9.06
C TRP A 190 -14.07 -3.26 -10.08
N ALA A 191 -14.64 -3.84 -11.14
CA ALA A 191 -13.93 -4.64 -12.14
C ALA A 191 -12.67 -3.95 -12.69
N ASP A 192 -12.76 -2.68 -13.09
CA ASP A 192 -11.62 -1.93 -13.63
C ASP A 192 -10.48 -1.72 -12.62
N TYR A 193 -10.78 -1.69 -11.32
CA TYR A 193 -9.74 -1.64 -10.29
C TYR A 193 -9.21 -3.03 -9.98
N ALA A 194 -10.06 -4.06 -10.01
CA ALA A 194 -9.62 -5.45 -9.88
C ALA A 194 -8.56 -5.78 -10.93
N TRP A 195 -8.80 -5.40 -12.19
CA TRP A 195 -7.85 -5.61 -13.28
C TRP A 195 -6.52 -4.91 -13.04
N GLN A 196 -6.55 -3.64 -12.61
CA GLN A 196 -5.31 -2.95 -12.25
C GLN A 196 -4.59 -3.62 -11.07
N MET A 197 -5.29 -4.10 -10.04
CA MET A 197 -4.67 -4.81 -8.92
C MET A 197 -3.95 -6.08 -9.41
N ARG A 198 -4.59 -6.82 -10.32
CA ARG A 198 -3.98 -7.99 -10.93
C ARG A 198 -2.75 -7.63 -11.76
N ASP A 199 -2.86 -6.64 -12.63
CA ASP A 199 -1.75 -6.20 -13.48
C ASP A 199 -0.53 -5.82 -12.61
N VAL A 200 -0.76 -5.14 -11.48
CA VAL A 200 0.31 -4.84 -10.49
C VAL A 200 0.88 -6.10 -9.87
N VAL A 201 0.05 -7.05 -9.44
CA VAL A 201 0.52 -8.32 -8.84
C VAL A 201 1.32 -9.15 -9.85
N GLU A 202 0.87 -9.23 -11.10
CA GLU A 202 1.57 -9.92 -12.19
C GLU A 202 2.91 -9.24 -12.49
N GLU A 203 2.95 -7.91 -12.55
CA GLU A 203 4.17 -7.14 -12.77
C GLU A 203 5.24 -7.43 -11.71
N VAL A 204 4.87 -7.41 -10.42
CA VAL A 204 5.82 -7.64 -9.31
C VAL A 204 6.11 -9.12 -9.04
N ALA A 205 5.34 -10.02 -9.65
CA ALA A 205 5.59 -11.47 -9.63
C ALA A 205 6.40 -11.95 -10.85
N ALA A 206 6.53 -11.15 -11.90
CA ALA A 206 7.29 -11.49 -13.09
C ALA A 206 8.81 -11.35 -12.85
N LEU A 207 9.59 -12.34 -13.29
CA LEU A 207 11.04 -12.21 -13.44
C LEU A 207 11.34 -11.08 -14.43
N PRO A 208 12.19 -10.09 -14.09
CA PRO A 208 12.58 -9.08 -15.06
C PRO A 208 13.23 -9.73 -16.29
N THR A 209 12.63 -9.56 -17.46
CA THR A 209 13.28 -9.96 -18.72
C THR A 209 14.45 -9.01 -18.97
N GLY A 210 15.67 -9.49 -18.76
CA GLY A 210 16.89 -8.68 -18.76
C GLY A 210 17.18 -8.10 -17.38
N LEU A 211 18.03 -8.80 -16.62
CA LEU A 211 18.53 -8.34 -15.33
C LEU A 211 19.13 -6.94 -15.47
N ARG A 212 18.53 -5.95 -14.78
CA ARG A 212 19.24 -4.72 -14.45
C ARG A 212 19.91 -4.90 -13.08
N PRO A 213 21.09 -4.31 -12.84
CA PRO A 213 21.76 -4.38 -11.54
C PRO A 213 20.92 -3.89 -10.36
N ASP A 214 19.93 -3.02 -10.61
CA ASP A 214 19.00 -2.44 -9.61
C ASP A 214 17.64 -3.15 -9.54
N ALA A 215 17.44 -4.24 -10.30
CA ALA A 215 16.16 -4.95 -10.32
C ALA A 215 16.04 -5.86 -9.10
N THR A 216 15.05 -5.58 -8.25
CA THR A 216 14.62 -6.50 -7.21
C THR A 216 14.10 -7.77 -7.89
N LEU A 217 14.56 -8.95 -7.44
CA LEU A 217 13.98 -10.23 -7.87
C LEU A 217 12.45 -10.24 -7.61
N PRO A 218 11.66 -11.07 -8.32
CA PRO A 218 10.24 -11.22 -8.03
C PRO A 218 10.04 -11.53 -6.56
N TYR A 219 9.29 -10.69 -5.89
CA TYR A 219 9.10 -10.79 -4.45
C TYR A 219 7.70 -11.25 -4.07
N PHE A 220 6.84 -11.54 -5.06
CA PHE A 220 5.54 -12.18 -4.87
C PHE A 220 5.33 -13.37 -5.81
N ARG A 221 4.53 -14.33 -5.35
CA ARG A 221 3.90 -15.39 -6.13
C ARG A 221 2.39 -15.26 -5.97
N HIS A 222 1.60 -15.71 -6.93
CA HIS A 222 0.13 -15.60 -6.91
C HIS A 222 -0.50 -16.92 -7.36
N ASP A 223 -0.15 -17.99 -6.64
CA ASP A 223 -0.39 -19.38 -7.06
C ASP A 223 -1.86 -19.78 -7.11
N ASP A 224 -2.70 -19.17 -6.27
CA ASP A 224 -4.13 -19.49 -6.12
C ASP A 224 -5.02 -18.75 -7.13
N ALA A 225 -4.44 -17.82 -7.88
CA ALA A 225 -5.10 -17.17 -8.98
C ALA A 225 -5.12 -18.15 -10.16
N ALA A 226 -6.31 -18.52 -10.62
CA ALA A 226 -6.42 -19.33 -11.84
C ALA A 226 -5.70 -18.63 -13.01
N ALA A 227 -5.22 -19.45 -13.95
CA ALA A 227 -4.49 -18.91 -15.09
C ALA A 227 -5.43 -18.09 -16.00
N ARG A 228 -4.85 -17.10 -16.69
CA ARG A 228 -5.61 -16.20 -17.57
C ARG A 228 -6.14 -16.97 -18.79
N PRO A 229 -7.45 -16.97 -19.04
CA PRO A 229 -8.03 -17.67 -20.19
C PRO A 229 -7.56 -17.10 -21.53
N ASP A 230 -7.34 -15.78 -21.60
CA ASP A 230 -6.71 -15.08 -22.73
C ASP A 230 -5.25 -15.48 -23.00
N LEU A 231 -4.58 -16.12 -22.04
CA LEU A 231 -3.25 -16.70 -22.21
C LEU A 231 -3.30 -18.22 -22.50
N GLY A 232 -4.46 -18.76 -22.85
CA GLY A 232 -4.64 -20.18 -23.20
C GLY A 232 -4.96 -21.10 -22.02
N ALA A 233 -5.44 -20.57 -20.89
CA ALA A 233 -5.81 -21.39 -19.74
C ALA A 233 -7.25 -21.93 -19.83
N GLU A 234 -7.40 -23.26 -19.74
CA GLU A 234 -8.70 -23.95 -19.64
C GLU A 234 -9.34 -23.83 -18.25
N THR A 235 -8.76 -23.04 -17.34
CA THR A 235 -9.15 -22.98 -15.91
C THR A 235 -10.31 -22.03 -15.61
N ALA A 236 -10.92 -21.38 -16.61
CA ALA A 236 -12.07 -20.50 -16.39
C ALA A 236 -13.33 -21.33 -16.11
N GLU A 237 -14.01 -21.04 -15.01
CA GLU A 237 -15.28 -21.72 -14.68
C GLU A 237 -16.46 -20.88 -15.18
N GLU A 238 -17.18 -21.41 -16.17
CA GLU A 238 -18.38 -20.77 -16.70
C GLU A 238 -19.43 -20.56 -15.58
N GLY A 239 -19.89 -19.32 -15.40
CA GLY A 239 -20.83 -18.95 -14.34
C GLY A 239 -20.21 -18.65 -12.96
N SER A 240 -18.89 -18.82 -12.78
CA SER A 240 -18.25 -18.53 -11.49
C SER A 240 -18.04 -17.01 -11.28
N LEU A 241 -18.54 -16.48 -10.15
CA LEU A 241 -18.38 -15.07 -9.79
C LEU A 241 -16.90 -14.71 -9.50
N GLY A 242 -16.11 -15.70 -9.08
CA GLY A 242 -14.68 -15.56 -8.81
C GLY A 242 -13.82 -15.89 -10.03
N ASN A 243 -14.05 -17.03 -10.67
CA ASN A 243 -13.16 -17.58 -11.70
C ASN A 243 -13.75 -17.58 -13.13
N GLY A 244 -14.91 -16.97 -13.32
CA GLY A 244 -15.57 -16.88 -14.62
C GLY A 244 -15.00 -15.79 -15.52
N LEU A 245 -15.22 -15.98 -16.82
CA LEU A 245 -14.92 -15.01 -17.86
C LEU A 245 -15.61 -13.67 -17.55
N ASP A 246 -14.85 -12.57 -17.62
CA ASP A 246 -15.40 -11.22 -17.43
C ASP A 246 -15.74 -10.59 -18.80
N PRO A 247 -17.02 -10.53 -19.22
CA PRO A 247 -17.41 -9.86 -20.45
C PRO A 247 -17.19 -8.33 -20.42
N GLY A 248 -16.91 -7.75 -19.25
CA GLY A 248 -16.52 -6.36 -19.05
C GLY A 248 -15.00 -6.12 -19.01
N SER A 249 -14.18 -7.16 -19.25
CA SER A 249 -12.73 -7.03 -19.33
C SER A 249 -12.32 -6.09 -20.48
N PRO A 250 -11.31 -5.22 -20.30
CA PRO A 250 -10.77 -4.38 -21.38
C PRO A 250 -10.31 -5.16 -22.63
N ALA A 251 -10.10 -6.48 -22.49
CA ALA A 251 -9.69 -7.39 -23.57
C ALA A 251 -10.67 -8.56 -23.80
N GLY A 252 -11.90 -8.50 -23.29
CA GLY A 252 -12.99 -9.43 -23.63
C GLY A 252 -13.00 -10.81 -22.97
N VAL A 253 -11.85 -11.46 -22.73
CA VAL A 253 -11.77 -12.85 -22.22
C VAL A 253 -10.68 -12.99 -21.14
N ARG A 254 -10.72 -12.15 -20.10
CA ARG A 254 -9.78 -12.26 -18.97
C ARG A 254 -10.51 -12.85 -17.75
N GLY A 255 -9.87 -13.77 -17.04
CA GLY A 255 -10.34 -14.47 -15.83
C GLY A 255 -9.15 -14.84 -14.95
N GLY A 256 -9.31 -15.62 -13.88
CA GLY A 256 -8.16 -16.09 -13.07
C GLY A 256 -7.95 -15.40 -11.73
N TRP A 257 -9.00 -15.28 -10.93
CA TRP A 257 -8.94 -14.60 -9.63
C TRP A 257 -8.75 -15.61 -8.50
N SER A 258 -8.26 -15.15 -7.35
CA SER A 258 -8.16 -16.00 -6.16
C SER A 258 -9.56 -16.27 -5.59
N SER A 259 -9.68 -17.37 -4.84
CA SER A 259 -10.90 -17.63 -4.07
C SER A 259 -11.13 -16.55 -3.01
N ARG A 260 -12.39 -16.30 -2.67
CA ARG A 260 -12.75 -15.39 -1.57
C ARG A 260 -12.04 -15.84 -0.29
N TYR A 261 -11.30 -14.92 0.35
CA TYR A 261 -10.64 -15.24 1.62
C TYR A 261 -11.66 -15.63 2.70
N GLU A 262 -11.59 -16.87 3.16
CA GLU A 262 -12.51 -17.44 4.16
C GLU A 262 -12.52 -16.63 5.47
N GLY A 263 -11.35 -16.13 5.89
CA GLY A 263 -11.23 -15.30 7.10
C GLY A 263 -11.83 -13.90 6.97
N ARG A 264 -12.26 -13.45 5.78
CA ARG A 264 -13.04 -12.22 5.63
C ARG A 264 -14.51 -12.52 5.91
N VAL A 265 -15.05 -12.06 7.03
CA VAL A 265 -16.50 -12.08 7.24
C VAL A 265 -17.23 -11.20 6.22
N MET A 266 -18.51 -11.44 5.97
CA MET A 266 -19.31 -10.58 5.09
C MET A 266 -19.32 -9.15 5.65
N THR A 267 -18.68 -8.22 4.92
CA THR A 267 -18.61 -6.81 5.32
C THR A 267 -19.73 -6.00 4.68
N ARG A 268 -20.05 -4.82 5.21
CA ARG A 268 -21.02 -3.90 4.57
C ARG A 268 -20.60 -3.47 3.17
N PHE A 269 -19.29 -3.35 2.91
CA PHE A 269 -18.79 -3.00 1.58
C PHE A 269 -19.03 -4.14 0.59
N GLU A 270 -18.76 -5.36 1.01
CA GLU A 270 -19.01 -6.56 0.22
C GLU A 270 -20.50 -6.75 -0.06
N GLN A 271 -21.35 -6.68 0.97
CA GLN A 271 -22.80 -6.77 0.83
C GLN A 271 -23.34 -5.69 -0.12
N ARG A 272 -22.89 -4.43 0.02
CA ARG A 272 -23.27 -3.34 -0.88
C ARG A 272 -22.77 -3.55 -2.32
N GLY A 273 -21.68 -4.27 -2.51
CA GLY A 273 -21.22 -4.75 -3.81
C GLY A 273 -22.27 -5.65 -4.43
N LEU A 274 -22.61 -6.72 -3.72
CA LEU A 274 -23.55 -7.76 -4.13
C LEU A 274 -24.96 -7.22 -4.36
N ASP A 275 -25.49 -6.40 -3.44
CA ASP A 275 -26.82 -5.77 -3.56
C ASP A 275 -26.94 -4.89 -4.80
N ALA A 276 -25.82 -4.33 -5.26
CA ALA A 276 -25.74 -3.53 -6.47
C ALA A 276 -25.47 -4.37 -7.73
N GLY A 277 -25.54 -5.70 -7.64
CA GLY A 277 -25.27 -6.64 -8.73
C GLY A 277 -23.81 -6.67 -9.19
N ARG A 278 -22.87 -6.23 -8.33
CA ARG A 278 -21.44 -6.18 -8.69
C ARG A 278 -20.72 -7.43 -8.20
N THR A 279 -19.83 -7.92 -9.04
CA THR A 279 -18.95 -9.04 -8.72
C THR A 279 -17.82 -8.60 -7.79
N ILE A 280 -17.59 -9.38 -6.74
CA ILE A 280 -16.45 -9.22 -5.84
C ILE A 280 -15.28 -10.01 -6.42
N ARG A 281 -14.14 -9.37 -6.60
CA ARG A 281 -12.91 -10.02 -7.07
C ARG A 281 -11.87 -9.99 -5.95
N ASP A 282 -11.29 -11.16 -5.69
CA ASP A 282 -10.24 -11.38 -4.72
C ASP A 282 -8.91 -11.69 -5.43
N LEU A 283 -7.81 -11.25 -4.84
CA LEU A 283 -6.45 -11.64 -5.24
C LEU A 283 -5.63 -11.91 -3.99
N THR A 284 -4.83 -12.96 -4.06
CA THR A 284 -3.83 -13.31 -3.05
C THR A 284 -2.44 -13.28 -3.69
N ALA A 285 -1.50 -12.61 -3.03
CA ALA A 285 -0.09 -12.67 -3.38
C ALA A 285 0.72 -13.11 -2.16
N VAL A 286 1.59 -14.11 -2.33
CA VAL A 286 2.44 -14.67 -1.28
C VAL A 286 3.86 -14.16 -1.48
N ARG A 287 4.44 -13.54 -0.45
CA ARG A 287 5.82 -13.06 -0.50
C ARG A 287 6.77 -14.23 -0.68
N THR A 288 7.71 -14.13 -1.62
CA THR A 288 8.69 -15.20 -1.89
C THR A 288 9.61 -15.43 -0.68
N GLU A 289 10.19 -16.63 -0.61
CA GLU A 289 11.17 -16.96 0.43
C GLU A 289 12.54 -16.30 0.19
N VAL A 290 12.75 -15.76 -1.01
CA VAL A 290 13.92 -14.95 -1.33
C VAL A 290 13.87 -13.71 -0.45
N ALA A 291 14.91 -13.54 0.37
CA ALA A 291 15.02 -12.37 1.24
C ALA A 291 14.89 -11.10 0.38
N TRP A 292 13.92 -10.25 0.73
CA TRP A 292 13.86 -8.91 0.18
C TRP A 292 15.04 -8.13 0.74
N ILE A 293 16.10 -8.02 -0.07
CA ILE A 293 17.24 -7.17 0.22
C ILE A 293 16.95 -5.88 -0.55
N PRO A 294 16.43 -4.83 0.10
CA PRO A 294 16.45 -3.53 -0.54
C PRO A 294 17.92 -3.17 -0.69
N GLU A 295 18.42 -3.15 -1.91
CA GLU A 295 19.58 -2.33 -2.14
C GLU A 295 19.20 -0.90 -1.77
N ARG A 296 19.91 -0.33 -0.79
CA ARG A 296 19.80 1.11 -0.56
C ARG A 296 20.34 1.75 -1.81
N GLY A 297 19.46 2.15 -2.73
CA GLY A 297 19.86 3.03 -3.81
C GLY A 297 20.54 4.24 -3.19
N ALA A 298 21.62 4.71 -3.85
CA ALA A 298 22.40 5.86 -3.41
C ALA A 298 21.45 6.97 -2.90
N SER A 299 21.73 7.44 -1.69
CA SER A 299 21.10 8.63 -1.14
C SER A 299 21.21 9.78 -2.14
N MET A 300 20.29 10.73 -2.07
CA MET A 300 20.37 11.90 -2.95
C MET A 300 21.71 12.63 -2.79
N LEU A 301 22.32 12.55 -1.60
CA LEU A 301 23.66 13.07 -1.34
C LEU A 301 24.71 12.32 -2.19
N GLU A 302 24.72 10.99 -2.15
CA GLU A 302 25.66 10.16 -2.93
C GLU A 302 25.44 10.33 -4.45
N ARG A 303 24.21 10.58 -4.90
CA ARG A 303 23.93 10.89 -6.31
C ARG A 303 24.44 12.26 -6.71
N LEU A 304 24.24 13.27 -5.87
CA LEU A 304 24.74 14.63 -6.11
C LEU A 304 26.26 14.69 -6.04
N GLU A 305 26.89 13.90 -5.17
CA GLU A 305 28.34 13.74 -5.08
C GLU A 305 28.89 13.03 -6.33
N ALA A 306 28.23 11.98 -6.81
CA ALA A 306 28.61 11.30 -8.04
C ALA A 306 28.44 12.19 -9.29
N GLU A 307 27.36 12.97 -9.34
CA GLU A 307 27.14 13.97 -10.39
C GLU A 307 28.21 15.08 -10.33
N GLY A 308 28.51 15.62 -9.14
CA GLY A 308 29.55 16.62 -8.94
C GLY A 308 30.94 16.12 -9.38
N GLN A 309 31.31 14.90 -8.99
CA GLN A 309 32.57 14.28 -9.42
C GLN A 309 32.64 14.02 -10.93
N ALA A 310 31.50 13.80 -11.59
CA ALA A 310 31.45 13.67 -13.05
C ALA A 310 31.63 15.02 -13.76
N TRP A 311 31.09 16.11 -13.19
CA TRP A 311 31.30 17.48 -13.66
C TRP A 311 32.75 17.95 -13.49
N ASP A 312 33.39 17.67 -12.36
CA ASP A 312 34.81 18.03 -12.13
C ASP A 312 35.77 17.33 -13.12
N ARG A 313 35.45 16.11 -13.55
CA ARG A 313 36.21 15.38 -14.58
C ARG A 313 36.02 15.96 -16.00
N LEU A 314 34.94 16.68 -16.23
CA LEU A 314 34.67 17.37 -17.50
C LEU A 314 35.35 18.74 -17.54
N GLU A 315 35.39 19.47 -16.41
CA GLU A 315 36.05 20.78 -16.31
C GLU A 315 37.58 20.73 -16.27
N THR A 316 38.16 19.60 -15.87
CA THR A 316 39.62 19.38 -15.91
C THR A 316 40.17 19.12 -17.32
N ARG A 317 39.31 19.05 -18.35
CA ARG A 317 39.76 19.05 -19.75
C ARG A 317 40.21 20.46 -20.12
N PRO A 318 41.48 20.68 -20.55
CA PRO A 318 41.95 22.01 -20.88
C PRO A 318 41.13 22.60 -22.04
N TRP A 319 40.50 23.74 -21.77
CA TRP A 319 39.78 24.54 -22.76
C TRP A 319 40.73 24.92 -23.91
N ARG A 320 40.47 24.43 -25.13
CA ARG A 320 41.16 24.92 -26.33
C ARG A 320 40.40 26.12 -26.88
N LEU A 321 40.97 27.31 -26.70
CA LEU A 321 40.55 28.50 -27.44
C LEU A 321 40.75 28.25 -28.94
N ARG A 322 39.66 28.28 -29.72
CA ARG A 322 39.73 28.34 -31.17
C ARG A 322 39.84 29.82 -31.55
N GLU A 323 41.03 30.26 -31.95
CA GLU A 323 41.20 31.60 -32.53
C GLU A 323 40.40 31.69 -33.82
N GLY A 324 39.40 32.58 -33.83
CA GLY A 324 38.61 32.88 -35.02
C GLY A 324 39.32 33.86 -35.94
N ARG A 325 39.20 33.64 -37.25
CA ARG A 325 39.27 34.74 -38.24
C ARG A 325 37.88 34.97 -38.81
N GLY A 326 37.36 36.17 -38.54
CA GLY A 326 36.41 36.89 -39.40
C GLY A 326 34.95 36.46 -39.36
N ASP A 327 34.13 37.34 -38.75
CA ASP A 327 32.72 37.62 -39.04
C ASP A 327 31.64 36.59 -38.67
N GLY A 328 31.23 36.68 -37.40
CA GLY A 328 29.84 37.04 -37.06
C GLY A 328 28.71 36.18 -37.62
N LEU A 329 28.46 35.02 -37.01
CA LEU A 329 27.15 34.52 -36.54
C LEU A 329 27.29 33.03 -36.18
N LEU A 330 27.20 32.71 -34.89
CA LEU A 330 27.28 31.36 -34.35
C LEU A 330 26.09 30.52 -34.85
N ARG A 331 26.37 29.48 -35.65
CA ARG A 331 25.43 28.37 -35.91
C ARG A 331 25.76 27.22 -34.94
N PRO A 332 24.77 26.55 -34.32
CA PRO A 332 25.01 25.29 -33.61
C PRO A 332 25.55 24.25 -34.60
N ALA A 333 26.71 23.68 -34.27
CA ALA A 333 27.34 22.62 -35.06
C ALA A 333 26.57 21.30 -34.90
N ASP A 334 26.43 20.58 -36.02
CA ASP A 334 25.85 19.24 -36.09
C ASP A 334 26.53 18.28 -35.10
N ARG A 335 25.69 17.48 -34.43
CA ARG A 335 26.12 16.36 -33.59
C ARG A 335 26.65 15.23 -34.48
N PRO A 336 27.83 14.64 -34.19
CA PRO A 336 28.10 13.26 -34.59
C PRO A 336 27.34 12.27 -33.73
#